data_AF-A0A2A6P6A2-F1
#
_entry.id   AF-A0A2A6P6A2-F1
#
_cell.length_a   1.000
_cell.length_b   1.000
_cell.length_c   1.000
_cell.angle_alpha   90.00
_cell.angle_beta   90.00
_cell.angle_gamma   90.00
#
_symmetry.space_group_name_H-M   'P 1'
#
loop_
_entity.id
_entity.type
_entity.pdbx_description
1 polymer ?
#
loop_
_entity_poly.entity_id
_entity_poly.type
_entity_poly.pdbx_seq_one_letter_code
_entity_poly.pdbx_strand_id
1 'polypeptide(L)'
;MINTRTLIGSALAAIASVSASTASAGPATQPEFSFEKCYGIVKAGQNDCQTATHSCAGTSTMDDQADAWIYVPAGTCGKIAGGSNAPKA
;
A
#
# COMPACT_ATOMS: atom_id res chain seq x y z
N MET A 1 54.27 41.55 17.58
CA MET A 1 53.39 42.36 16.70
C MET A 1 52.37 41.42 16.10
N ILE A 2 51.16 41.47 16.65
CA ILE A 2 50.01 40.65 16.27
C ILE A 2 49.43 41.23 14.97
N ASN A 3 49.22 40.39 13.96
CA ASN A 3 48.68 40.83 12.68
C ASN A 3 47.16 41.03 12.79
N THR A 4 46.76 42.23 13.22
CA THR A 4 45.37 42.66 13.54
C THR A 4 44.39 42.61 12.35
N ARG A 5 44.85 42.26 11.14
CA ARG A 5 44.04 42.30 9.91
C ARG A 5 43.10 41.11 9.73
N THR A 6 43.25 40.04 10.51
CA THR A 6 42.42 38.84 10.43
C THR A 6 41.25 38.81 11.42
N LEU A 7 41.07 39.84 12.25
CA LEU A 7 40.07 39.84 13.34
C LEU A 7 38.86 40.76 13.12
N ILE A 8 38.71 41.36 11.93
CA ILE A 8 37.62 42.30 11.65
C ILE A 8 36.97 41.91 10.32
N GLY A 9 36.18 40.86 10.34
CA GLY A 9 35.56 40.29 9.14
C GLY A 9 34.24 39.62 9.45
N SER A 10 33.28 40.42 9.91
CA SER A 10 31.86 40.19 9.68
C SER A 10 31.21 39.03 10.45
N ALA A 11 30.94 39.29 11.73
CA ALA A 11 29.89 38.63 12.51
C ALA A 11 28.49 39.01 11.97
N LEU A 12 28.13 38.56 10.75
CA LEU A 12 26.81 38.80 10.15
C LEU A 12 26.46 37.69 9.14
N ALA A 13 26.47 36.42 9.56
CA ALA A 13 25.70 35.40 8.85
C ALA A 13 24.40 35.23 9.61
N ALA A 14 23.42 36.03 9.18
CA ALA A 14 22.07 36.08 9.67
C ALA A 14 21.53 34.67 9.92
N ILE A 15 20.84 34.54 11.05
CA ILE A 15 19.99 33.43 11.43
C ILE A 15 18.99 33.22 10.27
N ALA A 16 19.36 32.41 9.29
CA ALA A 16 18.40 31.80 8.40
C ALA A 16 17.72 30.75 9.26
N SER A 17 16.71 31.21 10.00
CA SER A 17 15.67 30.36 10.54
C SER A 17 15.12 29.59 9.34
N VAL A 18 15.68 28.40 9.12
CA VAL A 18 15.08 27.38 8.29
C VAL A 18 13.73 27.13 8.95
N SER A 19 12.71 27.81 8.44
CA SER A 19 11.35 27.34 8.51
C SER A 19 11.35 26.04 7.73
N ALA A 20 11.89 24.98 8.35
CA ALA A 20 11.53 23.62 8.02
C ALA A 20 10.06 23.56 8.43
N SER A 21 9.20 23.96 7.50
CA SER A 21 7.85 23.46 7.45
C SER A 21 8.00 21.95 7.50
N THR A 22 7.83 21.40 8.69
CA THR A 22 7.56 19.98 8.89
C THR A 22 6.25 19.75 8.17
N ALA A 23 6.32 19.50 6.87
CA ALA A 23 5.22 18.92 6.12
C ALA A 23 5.06 17.52 6.72
N SER A 24 4.26 17.45 7.79
CA SER A 24 3.69 16.20 8.24
C SER A 24 2.68 15.83 7.18
N ALA A 25 3.15 15.14 6.13
CA ALA A 25 2.26 14.32 5.34
C ALA A 25 1.75 13.24 6.31
N GLY A 26 0.63 13.54 6.97
CA GLY A 26 -0.14 12.52 7.66
C GLY A 26 -0.47 11.39 6.69
N PRO A 27 -0.86 10.21 7.19
CA PRO A 27 -1.33 9.15 6.31
C PRO A 27 -2.37 9.74 5.34
N ALA A 28 -2.16 9.47 4.05
CA ALA A 28 -3.13 9.87 3.03
C ALA A 28 -4.51 9.41 3.50
N THR A 29 -5.52 10.25 3.27
CA THR A 29 -6.91 9.93 3.63
C THR A 29 -7.22 8.53 3.13
N GLN A 30 -7.71 7.65 4.01
CA GLN A 30 -8.06 6.28 3.63
C GLN A 30 -9.03 6.38 2.45
N PRO A 31 -8.66 5.88 1.26
CA PRO A 31 -9.54 5.99 0.12
C PRO A 31 -10.78 5.13 0.39
N GLU A 32 -11.95 5.61 0.00
CA GLU A 32 -13.12 4.74 -0.10
C GLU A 32 -12.97 3.91 -1.36
N PHE A 33 -13.11 2.59 -1.23
CA PHE A 33 -13.03 1.67 -2.35
C PHE A 33 -14.33 0.89 -2.46
N SER A 34 -14.81 0.71 -3.69
CA SER A 34 -15.64 -0.45 -4.00
C SER A 34 -14.78 -1.72 -3.94
N PHE A 35 -15.42 -2.86 -3.69
CA PHE A 35 -14.75 -4.16 -3.63
C PHE A 35 -15.11 -5.01 -4.84
N GLU A 36 -14.20 -5.88 -5.26
CA GLU A 36 -14.41 -6.90 -6.29
C GLU A 36 -13.96 -8.27 -5.80
N LYS A 37 -14.54 -9.33 -6.36
CA LYS A 37 -14.06 -10.70 -6.12
C LYS A 37 -12.86 -10.96 -6.99
N CYS A 38 -11.78 -11.48 -6.41
CA CYS A 38 -10.60 -11.90 -7.14
C CYS A 38 -10.36 -13.40 -7.00
N TYR A 39 -10.49 -14.11 -8.12
CA TYR A 39 -10.43 -15.57 -8.22
C TYR A 39 -9.04 -16.07 -8.59
N GLY A 40 -8.73 -17.31 -8.17
CA GLY A 40 -7.57 -18.07 -8.65
C GLY A 40 -6.22 -17.58 -8.13
N ILE A 41 -6.21 -16.79 -7.06
CA ILE A 41 -5.00 -16.28 -6.37
C ILE A 41 -5.02 -16.57 -4.86
N VAL A 42 -5.97 -17.41 -4.43
CA VAL A 42 -6.26 -17.66 -3.02
C VAL A 42 -5.30 -18.69 -2.46
N LYS A 43 -4.71 -18.43 -1.29
CA LYS A 43 -3.95 -19.45 -0.54
C LYS A 43 -4.89 -20.52 0.01
N ALA A 44 -4.42 -21.75 0.14
CA ALA A 44 -5.16 -22.83 0.79
C ALA A 44 -5.69 -22.37 2.15
N GLY A 45 -6.98 -22.60 2.41
CA GLY A 45 -7.66 -22.23 3.65
C GLY A 45 -7.93 -20.73 3.83
N GLN A 46 -7.74 -19.90 2.81
CA GLN A 46 -7.83 -18.43 2.92
C GLN A 46 -8.86 -17.80 1.97
N ASN A 47 -9.82 -18.56 1.44
CA ASN A 47 -10.91 -17.99 0.64
C ASN A 47 -11.96 -17.31 1.51
N ASP A 48 -12.66 -16.35 0.92
CA ASP A 48 -13.89 -15.80 1.47
C ASP A 48 -15.09 -16.74 1.27
N CYS A 49 -16.17 -16.50 2.02
CA CYS A 49 -17.42 -17.25 1.93
C CYS A 49 -18.02 -17.22 0.53
N GLN A 50 -18.90 -18.17 0.20
CA GLN A 50 -19.66 -18.19 -1.06
C GLN A 50 -18.77 -18.35 -2.31
N THR A 51 -17.88 -19.35 -2.29
CA THR A 51 -17.24 -19.87 -3.51
C THR A 51 -18.25 -20.70 -4.31
N ALA A 52 -17.87 -21.20 -5.49
CA ALA A 52 -18.79 -22.02 -6.28
C ALA A 52 -19.20 -23.32 -5.57
N THR A 53 -18.31 -23.87 -4.75
CA THR A 53 -18.45 -25.18 -4.10
C THR A 53 -18.72 -25.12 -2.60
N HIS A 54 -18.42 -23.99 -1.93
CA HIS A 54 -18.49 -23.87 -0.48
C HIS A 54 -19.12 -22.54 -0.03
N SER A 55 -19.99 -22.63 0.98
CA SER A 55 -20.63 -21.44 1.57
C SER A 55 -19.75 -20.74 2.62
N CYS A 56 -18.84 -21.47 3.28
CA CYS A 56 -18.00 -20.95 4.36
C CYS A 56 -16.60 -20.54 3.87
N ALA A 57 -16.04 -19.51 4.51
CA ALA A 57 -14.65 -19.09 4.34
C ALA A 57 -13.67 -20.18 4.81
N GLY A 58 -12.44 -20.12 4.30
CA GLY A 58 -11.33 -20.99 4.68
C GLY A 58 -11.48 -22.47 4.31
N THR A 59 -12.27 -22.73 3.27
CA THR A 59 -12.57 -24.08 2.74
C THR A 59 -11.73 -24.45 1.53
N SER A 60 -10.96 -23.51 0.97
CA SER A 60 -10.10 -23.75 -0.18
C SER A 60 -9.04 -24.80 0.17
N THR A 61 -8.92 -25.84 -0.65
CA THR A 61 -8.09 -27.01 -0.34
C THR A 61 -6.67 -26.90 -0.86
N MET A 62 -6.38 -25.92 -1.72
CA MET A 62 -5.08 -25.73 -2.35
C MET A 62 -4.86 -24.26 -2.70
N ASP A 63 -3.60 -23.89 -2.88
CA ASP A 63 -3.23 -22.61 -3.44
C ASP A 63 -3.78 -22.47 -4.87
N ASP A 64 -4.20 -21.26 -5.23
CA ASP A 64 -4.69 -20.87 -6.55
C ASP A 64 -5.90 -21.67 -7.05
N GLN A 65 -6.71 -22.20 -6.11
CA GLN A 65 -7.94 -22.90 -6.45
C GLN A 65 -8.85 -22.02 -7.33
N ALA A 66 -9.25 -22.56 -8.49
CA ALA A 66 -9.87 -21.81 -9.59
C ALA A 66 -11.19 -21.11 -9.25
N ASP A 67 -12.00 -21.72 -8.38
CA ASP A 67 -13.30 -21.22 -7.92
C ASP A 67 -13.25 -20.50 -6.57
N ALA A 68 -12.10 -20.53 -5.90
CA ALA A 68 -11.85 -19.75 -4.69
C ALA A 68 -11.58 -18.29 -5.03
N TRP A 69 -12.08 -17.40 -4.17
CA TRP A 69 -11.88 -15.97 -4.31
C TRP A 69 -11.67 -15.28 -2.96
N ILE A 70 -11.13 -14.07 -3.03
CA ILE A 70 -11.09 -13.11 -1.92
C ILE A 70 -11.58 -11.73 -2.37
N TYR A 71 -12.11 -10.93 -1.45
CA TYR A 71 -12.42 -9.54 -1.71
C TYR A 71 -11.16 -8.69 -1.73
N VAL A 72 -11.05 -7.89 -2.79
CA VAL A 72 -9.99 -6.90 -2.94
C VAL A 72 -10.60 -5.56 -3.34
N PRO A 73 -9.90 -4.43 -3.14
CA PRO A 73 -10.34 -3.16 -3.70
C PRO A 73 -10.50 -3.27 -5.22
N ALA A 74 -11.54 -2.65 -5.78
CA ALA A 74 -11.85 -2.73 -7.20
C ALA A 74 -10.66 -2.29 -8.09
N GLY A 75 -10.43 -3.02 -9.18
CA GLY A 75 -9.28 -2.86 -10.06
C GLY A 75 -7.96 -3.40 -9.51
N THR A 76 -7.96 -4.08 -8.36
CA THR A 76 -6.75 -4.73 -7.82
C THR A 76 -6.52 -6.08 -8.46
N CYS A 77 -7.56 -6.85 -8.73
CA CYS A 77 -7.43 -8.22 -9.21
C CYS A 77 -6.71 -8.31 -10.56
N GLY A 78 -7.00 -7.39 -11.48
CA GLY A 78 -6.32 -7.30 -12.77
C GLY A 78 -4.84 -6.88 -12.70
N LYS A 79 -4.35 -6.45 -11.52
CA LYS A 79 -2.95 -6.12 -11.28
C LYS A 79 -2.16 -7.31 -10.71
N ILE A 80 -2.85 -8.36 -10.29
CA ILE A 80 -2.24 -9.56 -9.70
C ILE A 80 -2.06 -10.60 -10.81
N ALA A 81 -0.83 -11.10 -10.97
CA ALA A 81 -0.57 -12.18 -11.92
C ALA A 81 -1.45 -13.39 -11.58
N GLY A 82 -2.19 -13.89 -12.56
CA GLY A 82 -3.15 -14.98 -12.36
C GLY A 82 -4.52 -14.55 -11.82
N GLY A 83 -4.72 -13.31 -11.38
CA GLY A 83 -6.03 -12.82 -10.91
C GLY A 83 -7.11 -12.86 -12.00
N SER A 84 -8.36 -13.11 -11.60
CA SER A 84 -9.52 -13.07 -12.48
C SER A 84 -10.75 -12.51 -11.76
N ASN A 85 -11.52 -11.65 -12.43
CA ASN A 85 -12.79 -11.11 -11.91
C ASN A 85 -13.97 -12.09 -12.05
N ALA A 86 -13.71 -13.26 -12.64
CA ALA A 86 -14.66 -14.36 -12.79
C ALA A 86 -13.99 -15.66 -12.35
N PRO A 87 -14.78 -16.68 -11.90
CA PRO A 87 -14.23 -18.01 -11.64
C PRO A 87 -13.40 -18.50 -12.81
N LYS A 88 -12.21 -19.05 -12.54
CA LYS A 88 -11.43 -19.71 -13.58
C LYS A 88 -12.08 -21.06 -13.89
N ALA A 89 -12.08 -21.43 -15.16
CA ALA A 89 -12.47 -22.76 -15.62
C ALA A 89 -11.43 -23.81 -15.21
#